data_AF-A0A355RIC2-F1
#
_entry.id   AF-A0A355RIC2-F1
#
_cell.length_a   1.000
_cell.length_b   1.000
_cell.length_c   1.000
_cell.angle_alpha   90.00
_cell.angle_beta   90.00
_cell.angle_gamma   90.00
#
_symmetry.space_group_name_H-M   'P 1'
#
loop_
_entity.id
_entity.type
_entity.pdbx_description
1 polymer ?
#
loop_
_entity_poly.entity_id
_entity_poly.type
_entity_poly.pdbx_seq_one_letter_code
_entity_poly.pdbx_strand_id
1 'polypeptide(L)'
;EAVPYGIFPHLDWTTAFSIRYGNLYYNPFHCLSIVFLYGSVLLFAMHGGTILATTRFGGDRELEQIYDRGTASERAALFWRWTMGFNATMEGIHRWAWWFAVLTPITGGIGILLTGTVVDNWFIWAQEHNFAPAYDGDYGYDSYGSYEAFIGKE
;
A
#
# COMPACT_ATOMS: atom_id res chain seq x y z
N GLU A 1 19.44 -7.24 -14.21
CA GLU A 1 18.35 -7.95 -14.93
C GLU A 1 17.28 -6.92 -15.34
N ALA A 2 17.43 -6.29 -16.51
CA ALA A 2 16.58 -5.15 -16.90
C ALA A 2 15.16 -5.59 -17.33
N VAL A 3 14.21 -4.66 -17.22
CA VAL A 3 12.80 -4.87 -17.62
C VAL A 3 12.69 -4.87 -19.15
N PRO A 4 12.03 -5.86 -19.78
CA PRO A 4 11.78 -5.87 -21.22
C PRO A 4 10.71 -4.86 -21.63
N TYR A 5 10.78 -4.36 -22.86
CA TYR A 5 9.80 -3.44 -23.41
C TYR A 5 8.63 -4.19 -24.06
N GLY A 6 7.42 -4.07 -23.49
CA GLY A 6 6.18 -4.61 -24.04
C GLY A 6 5.12 -4.84 -22.95
N ILE A 7 3.83 -4.84 -23.33
CA ILE A 7 2.73 -4.97 -22.36
C ILE A 7 2.80 -6.29 -21.60
N PHE A 8 2.79 -7.45 -22.25
CA PHE A 8 2.92 -8.72 -21.52
C PHE A 8 4.35 -9.00 -21.02
N PRO A 9 5.41 -8.75 -21.81
CA PRO A 9 6.77 -9.00 -21.36
C PRO A 9 7.15 -8.28 -20.05
N HIS A 10 6.74 -7.02 -19.85
CA HIS A 10 7.05 -6.33 -18.58
C HIS A 10 6.27 -6.92 -17.39
N LEU A 11 5.07 -7.48 -17.62
CA LEU A 11 4.29 -8.20 -16.61
C LEU A 11 4.89 -9.59 -16.30
N ASP A 12 5.37 -10.30 -17.33
CA ASP A 12 6.08 -11.57 -17.12
C ASP A 12 7.33 -11.35 -16.28
N TRP A 13 8.05 -10.23 -16.52
CA TRP A 13 9.21 -9.85 -15.73
C TRP A 13 8.89 -9.63 -14.25
N THR A 14 7.76 -9.02 -13.89
CA THR A 14 7.43 -8.79 -12.47
C THR A 14 7.27 -10.11 -11.71
N THR A 15 6.67 -11.11 -12.35
CA THR A 15 6.52 -12.46 -11.78
C THR A 15 7.87 -13.18 -11.74
N ALA A 16 8.61 -13.18 -12.85
CA ALA A 16 9.91 -13.86 -12.94
C ALA A 16 10.92 -13.31 -11.90
N PHE A 17 10.96 -11.99 -11.73
CA PHE A 17 11.81 -11.34 -10.73
C PHE A 17 11.41 -11.75 -9.31
N SER A 18 10.10 -11.78 -9.01
CA SER A 18 9.61 -12.20 -7.69
C SER A 18 9.95 -13.67 -7.38
N ILE A 19 9.81 -14.56 -8.35
CA ILE A 19 10.19 -15.98 -8.20
C ILE A 19 11.70 -16.09 -7.96
N ARG A 20 12.51 -15.38 -8.75
CA ARG A 20 13.97 -15.48 -8.70
C ARG A 20 14.55 -15.11 -7.33
N TYR A 21 14.00 -14.08 -6.68
CA TYR A 21 14.48 -13.55 -5.41
C TYR A 21 13.62 -13.94 -4.20
N GLY A 22 12.92 -15.07 -4.30
CA GLY A 22 12.28 -15.67 -3.13
C GLY A 22 11.06 -14.90 -2.61
N ASN A 23 10.14 -14.59 -3.51
CA ASN A 23 8.83 -13.98 -3.24
C ASN A 23 8.89 -12.57 -2.62
N LEU A 24 8.62 -11.55 -3.45
CA LEU A 24 8.61 -10.15 -3.03
C LEU A 24 7.55 -9.80 -1.98
N TYR A 25 6.56 -10.65 -1.69
CA TYR A 25 5.65 -10.41 -0.55
C TYR A 25 6.38 -10.40 0.79
N TYR A 26 7.58 -10.99 0.88
CA TYR A 26 8.41 -10.97 2.08
C TYR A 26 9.45 -9.82 2.10
N ASN A 27 9.51 -9.02 1.04
CA ASN A 27 10.35 -7.82 1.02
C ASN A 27 9.64 -6.68 1.79
N PRO A 28 10.21 -6.18 2.91
CA PRO A 28 9.55 -5.16 3.72
C PRO A 28 9.35 -3.83 2.97
N PHE A 29 10.23 -3.49 2.05
CA PHE A 29 10.11 -2.28 1.23
C PHE A 29 9.07 -2.41 0.13
N HIS A 30 8.85 -3.62 -0.39
CA HIS A 30 7.71 -3.90 -1.26
C HIS A 30 6.39 -3.74 -0.50
N CYS A 31 6.30 -4.25 0.73
CA CYS A 31 5.14 -4.02 1.61
C CYS A 31 4.90 -2.53 1.89
N LEU A 32 5.96 -1.77 2.22
CA LEU A 32 5.84 -0.32 2.41
C LEU A 32 5.35 0.39 1.15
N SER A 33 5.85 0.02 -0.03
CA SER A 33 5.39 0.59 -1.30
C SER A 33 3.89 0.34 -1.52
N ILE A 34 3.40 -0.86 -1.20
CA ILE A 34 1.97 -1.17 -1.24
C ILE A 34 1.17 -0.33 -0.24
N VAL A 35 1.65 -0.17 1.00
CA VAL A 35 1.00 0.69 2.02
C VAL A 35 0.85 2.11 1.50
N PHE A 36 1.90 2.69 0.91
CA PHE A 36 1.84 4.03 0.36
C PHE A 36 0.97 4.12 -0.91
N LEU A 37 0.95 3.09 -1.76
CA LEU A 37 0.08 3.03 -2.92
C LEU A 37 -1.41 2.98 -2.51
N TYR A 38 -1.77 2.06 -1.63
CA TYR A 38 -3.14 1.95 -1.10
C TYR A 38 -3.53 3.19 -0.31
N GLY A 39 -2.61 3.72 0.50
CA GLY A 39 -2.79 4.97 1.22
C GLY A 39 -2.99 6.17 0.28
N SER A 40 -2.32 6.21 -0.88
CA SER A 40 -2.52 7.26 -1.89
C SER A 40 -3.93 7.21 -2.46
N VAL A 41 -4.43 6.02 -2.82
CA VAL A 41 -5.81 5.84 -3.28
C VAL A 41 -6.81 6.27 -2.21
N LEU A 42 -6.59 5.83 -0.97
CA LEU A 42 -7.44 6.19 0.18
C LEU A 42 -7.46 7.70 0.40
N LEU A 43 -6.29 8.35 0.50
CA LEU A 43 -6.19 9.79 0.73
C LEU A 43 -6.80 10.59 -0.40
N PHE A 44 -6.61 10.20 -1.66
CA PHE A 44 -7.22 10.90 -2.79
C PHE A 44 -8.75 10.77 -2.77
N ALA A 45 -9.28 9.57 -2.48
CA ALA A 45 -10.72 9.36 -2.36
C ALA A 45 -11.33 10.20 -1.22
N MET A 46 -10.67 10.21 -0.05
CA MET A 46 -11.08 11.02 1.11
C MET A 46 -11.04 12.52 0.79
N HIS A 47 -9.93 13.00 0.24
CA HIS A 47 -9.73 14.41 -0.08
C HIS A 47 -10.69 14.87 -1.18
N GLY A 48 -10.74 14.18 -2.32
CA GLY A 48 -11.64 14.51 -3.43
C GLY A 48 -13.11 14.49 -2.99
N GLY A 49 -13.52 13.50 -2.20
CA GLY A 49 -14.87 13.47 -1.61
C GLY A 49 -15.15 14.67 -0.69
N THR A 50 -14.17 15.10 0.10
CA THR A 50 -14.28 16.24 1.01
C THR A 50 -14.41 17.58 0.28
N ILE A 51 -13.60 17.78 -0.77
CA ILE A 51 -13.65 19.01 -1.57
C ILE A 51 -15.01 19.11 -2.28
N LEU A 52 -15.47 18.03 -2.91
CA LEU A 52 -16.79 17.98 -3.53
C LEU A 52 -17.93 18.24 -2.53
N ALA A 53 -17.83 17.70 -1.31
CA ALA A 53 -18.82 17.93 -0.25
C ALA A 53 -18.88 19.40 0.23
N THR A 54 -17.79 20.16 0.03
CA THR A 54 -17.67 21.55 0.48
C THR A 54 -17.63 22.58 -0.66
N THR A 55 -17.81 22.15 -1.92
CA THR A 55 -17.81 23.04 -3.11
C THR A 55 -18.84 24.17 -3.01
N ARG A 56 -20.01 23.94 -2.40
CA ARG A 56 -21.02 25.01 -2.20
C ARG A 56 -20.51 26.18 -1.34
N PHE A 57 -19.41 25.99 -0.63
CA PHE A 57 -18.74 26.99 0.19
C PHE A 57 -17.42 27.47 -0.42
N GLY A 58 -17.13 27.10 -1.68
CA GLY A 58 -15.88 27.42 -2.37
C GLY A 58 -14.67 26.62 -1.89
N GLY A 59 -14.88 25.36 -1.45
CA GLY A 59 -13.78 24.49 -0.97
C GLY A 59 -12.74 24.13 -2.03
N ASP A 60 -13.10 24.22 -3.31
CA ASP A 60 -12.23 24.03 -4.48
C ASP A 60 -11.21 25.17 -4.69
N ARG A 61 -11.44 26.35 -4.08
CA ARG A 61 -10.52 27.50 -4.11
C ARG A 61 -9.49 27.38 -3.00
N GLU A 62 -8.67 26.34 -3.08
CA GLU A 62 -7.85 25.88 -1.95
C GLU A 62 -6.74 26.86 -1.56
N LEU A 63 -6.18 27.62 -2.50
CA LEU A 63 -5.18 28.63 -2.19
C LEU A 63 -5.74 29.73 -1.27
N GLU A 64 -6.94 30.21 -1.57
CA GLU A 64 -7.61 31.19 -0.72
C GLU A 64 -8.00 30.59 0.62
N GLN A 65 -8.46 29.33 0.64
CA GLN A 65 -8.76 28.61 1.88
C GLN A 65 -7.54 28.38 2.78
N ILE A 66 -6.34 28.26 2.20
CA ILE A 66 -5.07 28.14 2.92
C ILE A 66 -4.65 29.50 3.50
N TYR A 67 -4.72 30.55 2.70
CA TYR A 67 -4.33 31.90 3.10
C TYR A 67 -5.29 32.52 4.12
N ASP A 68 -6.60 32.41 3.88
CA ASP A 68 -7.67 32.91 4.73
C ASP A 68 -8.75 31.84 4.94
N ARG A 69 -8.76 31.25 6.14
CA ARG A 69 -9.53 30.04 6.42
C ARG A 69 -11.04 30.32 6.38
N GLY A 70 -11.71 29.82 5.34
CA GLY A 70 -13.16 29.88 5.20
C GLY A 70 -13.93 28.72 5.82
N THR A 71 -15.27 28.82 5.81
CA THR A 71 -16.16 27.79 6.37
C THR A 71 -16.07 26.43 5.65
N ALA A 72 -15.63 26.41 4.39
CA ALA A 72 -15.36 25.16 3.67
C ALA A 72 -14.29 24.32 4.40
N SER A 73 -13.14 24.94 4.68
CA SER A 73 -12.03 24.31 5.39
C SER A 73 -12.38 23.93 6.84
N GLU A 74 -13.13 24.78 7.53
CA GLU A 74 -13.56 24.48 8.91
C GLU A 74 -14.47 23.26 8.98
N ARG A 75 -15.43 23.15 8.06
CA ARG A 75 -16.35 22.00 7.99
C ARG A 75 -15.62 20.73 7.57
N ALA A 76 -14.72 20.83 6.58
CA ALA A 76 -13.86 19.72 6.16
C ALA A 76 -13.03 19.20 7.34
N ALA A 77 -12.37 20.11 8.08
CA ALA A 77 -11.56 19.77 9.25
C ALA A 77 -12.41 19.13 10.36
N LEU A 78 -13.57 19.70 10.69
CA LEU A 78 -14.45 19.18 11.73
C LEU A 78 -15.02 17.80 11.39
N PHE A 79 -15.42 17.57 10.13
CA PHE A 79 -15.87 16.25 9.67
C PHE A 79 -14.84 15.17 9.98
N TRP A 80 -13.57 15.39 9.61
CA TRP A 80 -12.50 14.43 9.87
C TRP A 80 -12.17 14.31 11.35
N ARG A 81 -12.14 15.44 12.09
CA ARG A 81 -11.89 15.43 13.53
C ARG A 81 -12.92 14.60 14.29
N TRP A 82 -14.20 14.71 13.91
CA TRP A 82 -15.27 13.93 14.54
C TRP A 82 -15.29 12.48 14.07
N THR A 83 -14.78 12.18 12.88
CA THR A 83 -14.73 10.81 12.33
C THR A 83 -13.58 9.99 12.90
N MET A 84 -12.38 10.55 13.00
CA MET A 84 -11.16 9.80 13.36
C MET A 84 -10.34 10.43 14.51
N GLY A 85 -10.88 11.44 15.20
CA GLY A 85 -10.27 12.04 16.39
C GLY A 85 -9.18 13.10 16.12
N PHE A 86 -8.72 13.24 14.87
CA PHE A 86 -7.78 14.27 14.42
C PHE A 86 -8.14 14.76 13.02
N ASN A 87 -7.53 15.86 12.58
CA ASN A 87 -7.74 16.42 11.24
C ASN A 87 -6.47 17.12 10.73
N ALA A 88 -6.37 17.27 9.41
CA ALA A 88 -5.37 18.12 8.76
C ALA A 88 -5.92 19.54 8.53
N THR A 89 -5.05 20.47 8.13
CA THR A 89 -5.44 21.73 7.49
C THR A 89 -5.58 21.54 5.97
N MET A 90 -6.15 22.53 5.27
CA MET A 90 -6.27 22.49 3.80
C MET A 90 -4.90 22.37 3.12
N GLU A 91 -3.86 23.05 3.61
CA GLU A 91 -2.50 22.85 3.11
C GLU A 91 -1.92 21.50 3.54
N GLY A 92 -2.18 21.11 4.80
CA GLY A 92 -1.63 19.90 5.40
C GLY A 92 -2.00 18.63 4.61
N ILE A 93 -3.27 18.49 4.20
CA ILE A 93 -3.72 17.30 3.46
C ILE A 93 -2.97 17.12 2.12
N HIS A 94 -2.60 18.21 1.45
CA HIS A 94 -1.78 18.15 0.23
C HIS A 94 -0.36 17.65 0.51
N ARG A 95 0.23 18.03 1.66
CA ARG A 95 1.53 17.51 2.09
C ARG A 95 1.46 16.02 2.42
N TRP A 96 0.39 15.58 3.08
CA TRP A 96 0.14 14.14 3.31
C TRP A 96 0.04 13.37 1.99
N ALA A 97 -0.79 13.84 1.05
CA ALA A 97 -0.96 13.22 -0.25
C ALA A 97 0.36 13.17 -1.05
N TRP A 98 1.12 14.28 -1.04
CA TRP A 98 2.43 14.35 -1.71
C TRP A 98 3.42 13.33 -1.14
N TRP A 99 3.55 13.25 0.19
CA TRP A 99 4.46 12.28 0.81
C TRP A 99 4.04 10.84 0.56
N PHE A 100 2.76 10.50 0.60
CA PHE A 100 2.29 9.15 0.26
C PHE A 100 2.59 8.80 -1.20
N ALA A 101 2.35 9.73 -2.13
CA ALA A 101 2.66 9.53 -3.54
C ALA A 101 4.17 9.36 -3.78
N VAL A 102 5.01 10.14 -3.11
CA VAL A 102 6.48 10.11 -3.26
C VAL A 102 7.10 8.90 -2.57
N LEU A 103 6.59 8.48 -1.42
CA LEU A 103 7.13 7.32 -0.69
C LEU A 103 6.82 5.99 -1.38
N THR A 104 5.78 5.92 -2.23
CA THR A 104 5.48 4.74 -3.05
C THR A 104 6.68 4.32 -3.93
N PRO A 105 7.18 5.15 -4.88
CA PRO A 105 8.33 4.78 -5.69
C PRO A 105 9.65 4.79 -4.91
N ILE A 106 9.81 5.60 -3.85
CA ILE A 106 11.05 5.59 -3.05
C ILE A 106 11.23 4.24 -2.35
N THR A 107 10.21 3.77 -1.64
CA THR A 107 10.30 2.48 -0.94
C THR A 107 10.40 1.33 -1.93
N GLY A 108 9.63 1.34 -3.02
CA GLY A 108 9.80 0.38 -4.11
C GLY A 108 11.22 0.36 -4.68
N GLY A 109 11.81 1.54 -4.92
CA GLY A 109 13.17 1.69 -5.41
C GLY A 109 14.23 1.14 -4.45
N ILE A 110 14.09 1.40 -3.15
CA ILE A 110 14.98 0.83 -2.12
C ILE A 110 14.86 -0.71 -2.11
N GLY A 111 13.64 -1.24 -2.18
CA GLY A 111 13.39 -2.68 -2.23
C GLY A 111 14.07 -3.37 -3.42
N ILE A 112 14.00 -2.76 -4.61
CA ILE A 112 14.68 -3.27 -5.81
C ILE A 112 16.20 -3.13 -5.69
N LEU A 113 16.71 -2.01 -5.17
CA LEU A 113 18.15 -1.80 -5.02
C LEU A 113 18.82 -2.86 -4.12
N LEU A 114 18.15 -3.27 -3.05
CA LEU A 114 18.64 -4.30 -2.11
C LEU A 114 18.49 -5.73 -2.64
N THR A 115 17.59 -5.96 -3.59
CA THR A 115 17.30 -7.29 -4.13
C THR A 115 18.42 -7.74 -5.07
N GLY A 116 19.04 -8.89 -4.77
CA GLY A 116 20.18 -9.45 -5.50
C GLY A 116 21.53 -8.76 -5.24
N THR A 117 21.54 -7.65 -4.49
CA THR A 117 22.79 -7.00 -4.03
C THR A 117 23.07 -7.30 -2.56
N VAL A 118 22.03 -7.30 -1.72
CA VAL A 118 22.11 -7.54 -0.28
C VAL A 118 21.29 -8.77 0.13
N VAL A 119 20.13 -9.00 -0.52
CA VAL A 119 19.24 -10.13 -0.22
C VAL A 119 18.93 -10.93 -1.48
N ASP A 120 19.27 -12.22 -1.47
CA ASP A 120 19.04 -13.14 -2.59
C ASP A 120 17.71 -13.89 -2.51
N ASN A 121 17.14 -14.02 -1.30
CA ASN A 121 15.85 -14.69 -1.09
C ASN A 121 15.09 -14.02 0.07
N TRP A 122 14.02 -13.29 -0.24
CA TRP A 122 13.25 -12.53 0.74
C TRP A 122 12.47 -13.42 1.72
N PHE A 123 11.99 -14.58 1.30
CA PHE A 123 11.31 -15.52 2.20
C PHE A 123 12.26 -16.09 3.25
N ILE A 124 13.44 -16.55 2.84
CA ILE A 124 14.46 -17.04 3.80
C ILE A 124 14.88 -15.90 4.73
N TRP A 125 15.10 -14.69 4.19
CA TRP A 125 15.39 -13.52 5.00
C TRP A 125 14.30 -13.25 6.05
N ALA A 126 13.03 -13.41 5.68
CA ALA A 126 11.90 -13.26 6.60
C ALA A 126 11.83 -14.36 7.68
N GLN A 127 12.26 -15.58 7.36
CA GLN A 127 12.41 -16.65 8.35
C GLN A 127 13.53 -16.33 9.34
N GLU A 128 14.70 -15.91 8.85
CA GLU A 128 15.85 -15.51 9.68
C GLU A 128 15.52 -14.36 10.64
N HIS A 129 14.63 -13.45 10.22
CA HIS A 129 14.17 -12.30 11.00
C HIS A 129 12.83 -12.54 11.73
N ASN A 130 12.34 -13.78 11.76
CA ASN A 130 11.21 -14.24 12.57
C ASN A 130 9.87 -13.50 12.32
N PHE A 131 9.57 -13.12 11.07
CA PHE A 131 8.25 -12.58 10.71
C PHE A 131 7.57 -13.35 9.57
N ALA A 132 8.22 -14.36 9.00
CA ALA A 132 7.53 -15.33 8.15
C ALA A 132 6.58 -16.20 9.00
N PRO A 133 5.30 -16.36 8.62
CA PRO A 133 4.39 -17.24 9.32
C PRO A 133 4.79 -18.71 9.12
N ALA A 134 4.70 -19.51 10.18
CA ALA A 134 4.81 -20.96 10.12
C ALA A 134 3.41 -21.58 10.03
N TYR A 135 3.25 -22.55 9.15
CA TYR A 135 2.03 -23.33 8.99
C TYR A 135 2.34 -24.78 9.35
N ASP A 136 2.37 -25.07 10.65
CA ASP A 136 2.75 -26.38 11.22
C ASP A 136 1.60 -27.40 11.27
N GLY A 137 0.46 -27.06 10.66
CA GLY A 137 -0.68 -27.96 10.53
C GLY A 137 -0.56 -28.87 9.31
N ASP A 138 -1.28 -29.98 9.33
CA ASP A 138 -1.43 -30.89 8.20
C ASP A 138 -2.08 -30.17 6.99
N TYR A 139 -1.43 -30.21 5.82
CA TYR A 139 -1.92 -29.59 4.59
C TYR A 139 -1.85 -30.56 3.38
N GLY A 140 -2.82 -30.43 2.47
CA GLY A 140 -2.92 -31.24 1.24
C GLY A 140 -3.73 -32.53 1.41
N TYR A 141 -4.21 -33.11 0.29
CA TYR A 141 -5.06 -34.32 0.31
C TYR A 141 -4.44 -35.48 1.10
N ASP A 142 -3.13 -35.64 1.02
CA ASP A 142 -2.38 -36.73 1.63
C ASP A 142 -2.41 -36.70 3.16
N SER A 143 -2.70 -35.53 3.77
CA SER A 143 -2.76 -35.38 5.21
C SER A 143 -4.13 -35.69 5.82
N TYR A 144 -5.19 -35.79 4.99
CA TYR A 144 -6.55 -36.09 5.45
C TYR A 144 -6.89 -37.58 5.43
N GLY A 145 -6.05 -38.43 4.82
CA GLY A 145 -6.22 -39.90 4.81
C GLY A 145 -7.42 -40.42 3.99
N SER A 146 -8.51 -39.65 3.88
CA SER A 146 -9.69 -39.92 3.06
C SER A 146 -10.18 -38.64 2.37
N TYR A 147 -10.85 -38.80 1.21
CA TYR A 147 -11.50 -37.67 0.53
C TYR A 147 -12.61 -37.06 1.39
N GLU A 148 -13.26 -37.86 2.24
CA GLU A 148 -14.35 -37.44 3.13
C GLU A 148 -13.85 -36.54 4.26
N ALA A 149 -12.71 -36.88 4.87
CA ALA A 149 -12.02 -36.01 5.83
C ALA A 149 -11.54 -34.70 5.18
N PHE A 150 -11.01 -34.76 3.95
CA PHE A 150 -10.58 -33.56 3.21
C PHE A 150 -11.72 -32.58 2.92
N ILE A 151 -12.92 -33.07 2.60
CA ILE A 151 -14.10 -32.23 2.37
C ILE A 151 -14.90 -31.93 3.65
N GLY A 152 -14.38 -32.31 4.83
CA GLY A 152 -14.98 -32.03 6.14
C GLY A 152 -16.30 -32.78 6.41
N LYS A 153 -16.41 -34.04 5.98
CA LYS A 153 -17.62 -34.88 6.12
C LYS A 153 -17.46 -36.10 7.04
N GLU A 154 -16.30 -36.29 7.67
CA GLU A 154 -16.08 -37.25 8.77
C GLU A 154 -16.40 -36.64 10.14
#